data_AF-A0A1G4A343-F1
#
_entry.id   AF-A0A1G4A343-F1
#
_cell.length_a   1.000
_cell.length_b   1.000
_cell.length_c   1.000
_cell.angle_alpha   90.00
_cell.angle_beta   90.00
_cell.angle_gamma   90.00
#
_symmetry.space_group_name_H-M   'P 1'
#
loop_
_entity.id
_entity.type
_entity.pdbx_description
1 polymer ?
#
loop_
_entity_poly.entity_id
_entity_poly.type
_entity_poly.pdbx_seq_one_letter_code
_entity_poly.pdbx_strand_id
1 'polypeptide(L)'
;MAAGSRPIFAGRRLYEQIQKEIRELLGEPPGSFSVSLRYGALPPDKRELLQQIERDYSEMQEDINRESMGLTLASDREKLRLLEAEKRKDLAGVLSPAELLEYDLRASPTAGQLRTPMAMMEATKEEYRAIFPLQQAYDQQWRPSYWTDSSDDPGFYRNRQEAGRQLAQRIKEFLGPERGQLYLWAQEPEFGSMYTVANRLGLPAETPARVMQLRDSTSSRGVAILDDKTLTNDQRRAMIQGLAQEARSQLNALLPAEAQQQLGARSLRWVSSLDRGSVTTYNSLPGSSSISVRSVPRAAPTPPPRPPGG
;
A
#
# COMPACT_ATOMS: atom_id res chain seq x y z
N MET A 1 -39.99 10.20 33.25
CA MET A 1 -39.23 10.67 34.43
C MET A 1 -38.48 9.49 35.03
N ALA A 2 -37.22 9.76 35.40
CA ALA A 2 -36.30 9.01 36.27
C ALA A 2 -35.75 7.66 35.79
N ALA A 3 -34.46 7.73 35.42
CA ALA A 3 -33.49 6.65 35.28
C ALA A 3 -33.15 5.99 36.63
N GLY A 4 -32.71 4.73 36.57
CA GLY A 4 -32.16 3.99 37.70
C GLY A 4 -31.10 3.00 37.22
N SER A 5 -29.84 3.44 37.32
CA SER A 5 -28.61 2.81 36.83
C SER A 5 -28.40 1.38 37.36
N ARG A 6 -27.91 0.48 36.49
CA ARG A 6 -27.32 -0.82 36.86
C ARG A 6 -25.78 -0.74 36.84
N PRO A 7 -25.07 -1.47 37.71
CA PRO A 7 -23.72 -1.12 38.14
C PRO A 7 -22.62 -1.75 37.26
N ILE A 8 -21.75 -0.93 36.66
CA ILE A 8 -20.53 -1.35 35.96
C ILE A 8 -19.30 -0.91 36.76
N PHE A 9 -19.16 -1.36 38.01
CA PHE A 9 -18.02 -0.97 38.87
C PHE A 9 -17.32 -2.12 39.61
N ALA A 10 -17.67 -3.38 39.33
CA ALA A 10 -16.98 -4.53 39.95
C ALA A 10 -15.69 -4.94 39.23
N GLY A 11 -15.61 -4.80 37.90
CA GLY A 11 -14.42 -5.17 37.11
C GLY A 11 -13.25 -4.18 37.22
N ARG A 12 -13.56 -2.89 37.39
CA ARG A 12 -12.56 -1.80 37.43
C ARG A 12 -11.64 -1.86 38.65
N ARG A 13 -12.21 -2.13 39.84
CA ARG A 13 -11.42 -2.24 41.08
C ARG A 13 -10.52 -3.47 41.10
N LEU A 14 -11.01 -4.60 40.56
CA LEU A 14 -10.22 -5.82 40.49
C LEU A 14 -9.05 -5.66 39.52
N TYR A 15 -9.26 -5.00 38.38
CA TYR A 15 -8.20 -4.72 37.42
C TYR A 15 -7.15 -3.73 37.96
N GLU A 16 -7.57 -2.64 38.59
CA GLU A 16 -6.67 -1.67 39.22
C GLU A 16 -5.85 -2.29 40.36
N GLN A 17 -6.46 -3.20 41.13
CA GLN A 17 -5.80 -3.91 42.22
C GLN A 17 -4.79 -4.94 41.71
N ILE A 18 -5.15 -5.71 40.67
CA ILE A 18 -4.22 -6.64 39.99
C ILE A 18 -3.03 -5.87 39.38
N GLN A 19 -3.27 -4.72 38.74
CA GLN A 19 -2.20 -3.91 38.14
C GLN A 19 -1.26 -3.31 39.20
N LYS A 20 -1.80 -2.92 40.36
CA LYS A 20 -1.01 -2.43 41.49
C LYS A 20 -0.14 -3.53 42.10
N GLU A 21 -0.70 -4.71 42.32
CA GLU A 21 0.04 -5.87 42.85
C GLU A 21 1.13 -6.36 41.88
N ILE A 22 0.84 -6.40 40.57
CA ILE A 22 1.83 -6.72 39.54
C ILE A 22 2.99 -5.70 39.54
N ARG A 23 2.70 -4.40 39.72
CA ARG A 23 3.70 -3.33 39.76
C ARG A 23 4.59 -3.39 41.01
N GLU A 24 4.01 -3.72 42.16
CA GLU A 24 4.74 -3.91 43.42
C GLU A 24 5.63 -5.17 43.39
N LEU A 25 5.23 -6.22 42.65
CA LEU A 25 5.94 -7.49 42.58
C LEU A 25 7.01 -7.56 41.48
N LEU A 26 6.79 -6.92 40.32
CA LEU A 26 7.60 -7.14 39.10
C LEU A 26 8.26 -5.87 38.55
N GLY A 27 8.02 -4.71 39.16
CA GLY A 27 8.44 -3.41 38.60
C GLY A 27 7.63 -3.01 37.35
N GLU A 28 8.02 -1.90 36.71
CA GLU A 28 7.37 -1.40 35.48
C GLU A 28 7.34 -2.51 34.40
N PRO A 29 6.16 -2.85 33.84
CA PRO A 29 6.07 -3.91 32.86
C PRO A 29 6.83 -3.53 31.57
N PRO A 30 7.44 -4.50 30.87
CA PRO A 30 8.25 -4.26 29.66
C PRO A 30 7.48 -3.69 28.45
N GLY A 31 6.20 -3.36 28.61
CA GLY A 31 5.38 -2.64 27.64
C GLY A 31 5.53 -1.11 27.68
N SER A 32 6.21 -0.53 28.68
CA SER A 32 6.38 0.93 28.79
C SER A 32 7.14 1.56 27.60
N PHE A 33 7.99 0.77 26.93
CA PHE A 33 8.67 1.16 25.68
C PHE A 33 7.71 1.45 24.51
N SER A 34 6.53 0.80 24.47
CA SER A 34 5.56 0.95 23.37
C SER A 34 4.79 2.27 23.41
N VAL A 35 4.54 2.78 24.62
CA VAL A 35 3.83 4.04 24.87
C VAL A 35 4.72 5.24 24.54
N SER A 36 6.01 5.19 24.89
CA SER A 36 7.00 6.24 24.57
C SER A 36 7.22 6.43 23.07
N LEU A 37 7.12 5.36 22.28
CA LEU A 37 7.29 5.43 20.82
C LEU A 37 6.07 6.03 20.11
N ARG A 38 4.86 5.87 20.66
CA ARG A 38 3.63 6.38 20.05
C ARG A 38 3.41 7.87 20.32
N TYR A 39 3.74 8.35 21.52
CA TYR A 39 3.44 9.71 21.95
C TYR A 39 4.64 10.67 21.95
N GLY A 40 5.84 10.20 21.60
CA GLY A 40 7.04 11.05 21.51
C GLY A 40 7.36 11.80 22.82
N ALA A 41 7.96 12.99 22.70
CA ALA A 41 8.35 13.84 23.84
C ALA A 41 7.20 14.72 24.38
N LEU A 42 5.95 14.23 24.33
CA LEU A 42 4.81 14.96 24.88
C LEU A 42 4.84 15.01 26.42
N PRO A 43 4.41 16.13 27.04
CA PRO A 43 4.25 16.23 28.50
C PRO A 43 3.40 15.07 29.07
N PRO A 44 3.68 14.58 30.29
CA PRO A 44 2.94 13.47 30.91
C PRO A 44 1.42 13.65 30.87
N ASP A 45 0.93 14.84 31.23
CA ASP A 45 -0.51 15.14 31.27
C ASP A 45 -1.17 15.03 29.90
N LYS A 46 -0.49 15.51 28.85
CA LYS A 46 -0.98 15.34 27.46
C LYS A 46 -0.98 13.87 27.04
N ARG A 47 0.04 13.08 27.43
CA ARG A 47 0.08 11.64 27.13
C ARG A 47 -1.07 10.89 27.79
N GLU A 48 -1.41 11.23 29.03
CA GLU A 48 -2.53 10.62 29.74
C GLU A 48 -3.87 10.95 29.04
N LEU A 49 -4.08 12.22 28.67
CA LEU A 49 -5.25 12.65 27.91
C LEU A 49 -5.36 11.93 26.56
N LEU A 50 -4.27 11.81 25.81
CA LEU A 50 -4.26 11.10 24.53
C LEU A 50 -4.61 9.62 24.70
N GLN A 51 -4.06 8.96 25.72
CA GLN A 51 -4.40 7.56 26.00
C GLN A 51 -5.87 7.40 26.38
N GLN A 52 -6.44 8.37 27.10
CA GLN A 52 -7.86 8.36 27.42
C GLN A 52 -8.72 8.50 26.16
N ILE A 53 -8.44 9.49 25.32
CA ILE A 53 -9.10 9.65 24.01
C ILE A 53 -8.99 8.35 23.21
N GLU A 54 -7.79 7.79 23.06
CA GLU A 54 -7.61 6.55 22.30
C GLU A 54 -8.44 5.37 22.85
N ARG A 55 -8.52 5.21 24.18
CA ARG A 55 -9.33 4.17 24.81
C ARG A 55 -10.82 4.39 24.55
N ASP A 56 -11.32 5.59 24.81
CA ASP A 56 -12.75 5.91 24.67
C ASP A 56 -13.23 5.68 23.22
N TYR A 57 -12.43 6.11 22.24
CA TYR A 57 -12.72 5.87 20.82
C TYR A 57 -12.53 4.40 20.40
N SER A 58 -11.60 3.66 21.00
CA SER A 58 -11.46 2.22 20.76
C SER A 58 -12.68 1.46 21.27
N GLU A 59 -13.19 1.81 22.45
CA GLU A 59 -14.40 1.20 23.03
C GLU A 59 -15.63 1.48 22.16
N MET A 60 -15.84 2.73 21.73
CA MET A 60 -16.93 3.08 20.81
C MET A 60 -16.85 2.33 19.47
N GLN A 61 -15.63 2.19 18.93
CA GLN A 61 -15.38 1.42 17.71
C GLN A 61 -15.70 -0.07 17.89
N GLU A 62 -15.32 -0.65 19.03
CA GLU A 62 -15.61 -2.05 19.37
C GLU A 62 -17.10 -2.31 19.55
N ASP A 63 -17.83 -1.39 20.17
CA ASP A 63 -19.28 -1.49 20.32
C ASP A 63 -19.99 -1.44 18.97
N ILE A 64 -19.58 -0.54 18.06
CA ILE A 64 -20.12 -0.53 16.69
C ILE A 64 -19.82 -1.85 15.97
N ASN A 65 -18.60 -2.37 16.09
CA ASN A 65 -18.22 -3.65 15.48
C ASN A 65 -19.03 -4.83 16.06
N ARG A 66 -19.33 -4.79 17.37
CA ARG A 66 -20.15 -5.80 18.05
C ARG A 66 -21.61 -5.72 17.60
N GLU A 67 -22.16 -4.51 17.48
CA GLU A 67 -23.50 -4.26 16.95
C GLU A 67 -23.66 -4.73 15.50
N SER A 68 -22.62 -4.56 14.67
CA SER A 68 -22.61 -5.05 13.29
C SER A 68 -22.66 -6.58 13.19
N MET A 69 -22.44 -7.33 14.27
CA MET A 69 -22.51 -8.81 14.28
C MET A 69 -21.70 -9.48 13.15
N GLY A 70 -20.55 -8.90 12.77
CA GLY A 70 -19.70 -9.40 11.69
C GLY A 70 -20.12 -9.00 10.27
N LEU A 71 -21.24 -8.27 10.10
CA LEU A 71 -21.67 -7.68 8.84
C LEU A 71 -21.86 -6.17 8.97
N THR A 72 -20.90 -5.41 8.48
CA THR A 72 -20.95 -3.94 8.51
C THR A 72 -21.92 -3.40 7.47
N LEU A 73 -22.99 -2.75 7.95
CA LEU A 73 -23.99 -2.09 7.09
C LEU A 73 -23.58 -0.64 6.77
N ALA A 74 -24.25 -0.03 5.77
CA ALA A 74 -24.01 1.36 5.39
C ALA A 74 -24.19 2.37 6.55
N SER A 75 -25.10 2.09 7.50
CA SER A 75 -25.26 2.90 8.71
C SER A 75 -24.06 2.81 9.65
N ASP A 76 -23.48 1.62 9.81
CA ASP A 76 -22.33 1.40 10.68
C ASP A 76 -21.10 2.09 10.09
N ARG A 77 -20.95 2.02 8.77
CA ARG A 77 -19.94 2.74 8.00
C ARG A 77 -19.93 4.25 8.30
N GLU A 78 -21.10 4.88 8.27
CA GLU A 78 -21.21 6.31 8.56
C GLU A 78 -20.92 6.61 10.04
N LYS A 79 -21.39 5.78 10.99
CA LYS A 79 -21.01 5.91 12.40
C LYS A 79 -19.50 5.90 12.57
N LEU A 80 -18.80 4.99 11.89
CA LEU A 80 -17.35 4.84 11.97
C LEU A 80 -16.60 6.01 11.34
N ARG A 81 -17.09 6.54 10.21
CA ARG A 81 -16.55 7.75 9.60
C ARG A 81 -16.68 8.96 10.53
N LEU A 82 -17.84 9.13 11.16
CA LEU A 82 -18.08 10.19 12.14
C LEU A 82 -17.21 10.02 13.38
N LEU A 83 -17.05 8.79 13.87
CA LEU A 83 -16.21 8.46 15.01
C LEU A 83 -14.74 8.83 14.76
N GLU A 84 -14.21 8.52 13.57
CA GLU A 84 -12.84 8.89 13.18
C GLU A 84 -12.66 10.42 13.07
N ALA A 85 -13.67 11.12 12.53
CA ALA A 85 -13.65 12.57 12.42
C ALA A 85 -13.67 13.26 13.80
N GLU A 86 -14.52 12.80 14.73
CA GLU A 86 -14.59 13.36 16.08
C GLU A 86 -13.32 13.04 16.88
N LYS A 87 -12.78 11.82 16.77
CA LYS A 87 -11.49 11.47 17.37
C LYS A 87 -10.41 12.45 16.95
N ARG A 88 -10.32 12.75 15.65
CA ARG A 88 -9.33 13.68 15.12
C ARG A 88 -9.51 15.09 15.67
N LYS A 89 -10.76 15.54 15.81
CA LYS A 89 -11.08 16.85 16.37
C LYS A 89 -10.69 16.94 17.84
N ASP A 90 -10.93 15.89 18.63
CA ASP A 90 -10.52 15.84 20.05
C ASP A 90 -8.99 15.83 20.19
N LEU A 91 -8.29 15.05 19.35
CA LEU A 91 -6.83 15.08 19.30
C LEU A 91 -6.29 16.48 18.97
N ALA A 92 -6.89 17.17 18.00
CA ALA A 92 -6.53 18.53 17.62
C ALA A 92 -6.89 19.58 18.68
N GLY A 93 -7.82 19.28 19.59
CA GLY A 93 -8.15 20.13 20.74
C GLY A 93 -7.10 20.07 21.85
N VAL A 94 -6.36 18.96 21.96
CA VAL A 94 -5.31 18.74 22.99
C VAL A 94 -3.91 19.05 22.45
N LEU A 95 -3.68 18.81 21.17
CA LEU A 95 -2.37 18.95 20.52
C LEU A 95 -2.31 20.22 19.68
N SER A 96 -1.18 20.92 19.75
CA SER A 96 -0.84 21.94 18.75
C SER A 96 -0.70 21.29 17.36
N PRO A 97 -0.79 22.06 16.26
CA PRO A 97 -0.63 21.50 14.91
C PRO A 97 0.69 20.74 14.70
N ALA A 98 1.78 21.21 15.31
CA ALA A 98 3.08 20.53 15.25
C ALA A 98 3.10 19.23 16.05
N GLU A 99 2.50 19.23 17.25
CA GLU A 99 2.38 18.02 18.08
C GLU A 99 1.48 16.97 17.42
N LEU A 100 0.39 17.40 16.78
CA LEU A 100 -0.50 16.51 16.03
C LEU A 100 0.21 15.88 14.84
N LEU A 101 1.01 16.64 14.10
CA LEU A 101 1.84 16.11 13.01
C LEU A 101 2.83 15.06 13.54
N GLU A 102 3.51 15.34 14.65
CA GLU A 102 4.45 14.39 15.27
C GLU A 102 3.76 13.12 15.77
N TYR A 103 2.54 13.23 16.29
CA TYR A 103 1.71 12.09 16.63
C TYR A 103 1.34 11.29 15.37
N ASP A 104 0.86 11.98 14.33
CA ASP A 104 0.41 11.37 13.07
C ASP A 104 1.54 10.63 12.34
N LEU A 105 2.75 11.18 12.34
CA LEU A 105 3.95 10.54 11.78
C LEU A 105 4.30 9.20 12.45
N ARG A 106 3.75 8.91 13.64
CA ARG A 106 4.04 7.67 14.40
C ARG A 106 2.84 6.74 14.49
N ALA A 107 1.66 7.31 14.72
CA ALA A 107 0.47 6.58 15.14
C ALA A 107 -0.61 6.49 14.06
N SER A 108 -0.54 7.30 13.01
CA SER A 108 -1.63 7.35 12.02
C SER A 108 -1.70 6.08 11.15
N PRO A 109 -2.88 5.77 10.59
CA PRO A 109 -3.02 4.73 9.59
C PRO A 109 -2.13 4.96 8.35
N THR A 110 -1.87 6.22 7.98
CA THR A 110 -0.96 6.59 6.88
C THR A 110 0.49 6.25 7.23
N ALA A 111 0.93 6.52 8.47
CA ALA A 111 2.28 6.16 8.92
C ALA A 111 2.48 4.63 8.87
N GLY A 112 1.47 3.86 9.26
CA GLY A 112 1.48 2.40 9.14
C GLY A 112 1.65 1.93 7.68
N GLN A 113 0.96 2.56 6.73
CA GLN A 113 1.07 2.22 5.30
C GLN A 113 2.43 2.62 4.71
N LEU A 114 2.96 3.77 5.10
CA LEU A 114 4.25 4.26 4.59
C LEU A 114 5.46 3.53 5.20
N ARG A 115 5.33 2.89 6.36
CA ARG A 115 6.45 2.25 7.06
C ARG A 115 7.25 1.31 6.16
N THR A 116 6.56 0.41 5.45
CA THR A 116 7.22 -0.60 4.60
C THR A 116 7.85 0.02 3.35
N PRO A 117 7.13 0.80 2.52
CA PRO A 117 7.73 1.44 1.35
C PRO A 117 8.91 2.36 1.70
N MET A 118 8.81 3.12 2.79
CA MET A 118 9.89 4.02 3.25
C MET A 118 11.13 3.23 3.66
N ALA A 119 10.96 2.10 4.34
CA ALA A 119 12.08 1.24 4.69
C ALA A 119 12.74 0.61 3.44
N MET A 120 11.94 0.15 2.48
CA MET A 120 12.44 -0.48 1.25
C MET A 120 13.20 0.48 0.32
N MET A 121 12.89 1.77 0.38
CA MET A 121 13.63 2.80 -0.36
C MET A 121 14.71 3.50 0.47
N GLU A 122 14.95 3.03 1.69
CA GLU A 122 15.88 3.64 2.65
C GLU A 122 15.63 5.16 2.78
N ALA A 123 14.37 5.54 2.94
CA ALA A 123 13.96 6.93 2.98
C ALA A 123 14.64 7.69 4.12
N THR A 124 15.14 8.87 3.81
CA THR A 124 15.62 9.83 4.81
C THR A 124 14.45 10.40 5.61
N LYS A 125 14.77 11.02 6.75
CA LYS A 125 13.76 11.67 7.60
C LYS A 125 13.04 12.79 6.86
N GLU A 126 13.79 13.53 6.05
CA GLU A 126 13.34 14.66 5.25
C GLU A 126 12.36 14.20 4.17
N GLU A 127 12.68 13.11 3.47
CA GLU A 127 11.79 12.51 2.47
C GLU A 127 10.52 11.98 3.11
N TYR A 128 10.62 11.29 4.26
CA TYR A 128 9.44 10.81 4.98
C TYR A 128 8.52 11.96 5.38
N ARG A 129 9.08 13.04 5.94
CA ARG A 129 8.31 14.22 6.34
C ARG A 129 7.67 14.97 5.18
N ALA A 130 8.24 14.89 3.98
CA ALA A 130 7.66 15.50 2.80
C ALA A 130 6.55 14.65 2.18
N ILE A 131 6.73 13.32 2.13
CA ILE A 131 5.76 12.39 1.55
C ILE A 131 4.53 12.24 2.45
N PHE A 132 4.74 12.16 3.77
CA PHE A 132 3.69 11.90 4.73
C PHE A 132 2.45 12.80 4.58
N PRO A 133 2.55 14.15 4.60
CA PRO A 133 1.37 15.01 4.49
C PRO A 133 0.66 14.85 3.14
N LEU A 134 1.39 14.62 2.05
CA LEU A 134 0.81 14.38 0.72
C LEU A 134 -0.01 13.09 0.70
N GLN A 135 0.56 12.00 1.24
CA GLN A 135 -0.15 10.72 1.36
C GLN A 135 -1.34 10.84 2.33
N GLN A 136 -1.18 11.54 3.45
CA GLN A 136 -2.23 11.69 4.46
C GLN A 136 -3.44 12.45 3.91
N ALA A 137 -3.21 13.49 3.10
CA ALA A 137 -4.29 14.23 2.44
C ALA A 137 -5.03 13.35 1.42
N TYR A 138 -4.29 12.55 0.64
CA TYR A 138 -4.89 11.59 -0.27
C TYR A 138 -5.69 10.51 0.47
N ASP A 139 -5.14 9.94 1.54
CA ASP A 139 -5.78 8.88 2.30
C ASP A 139 -7.10 9.34 2.94
N GLN A 140 -7.13 10.55 3.49
CA GLN A 140 -8.36 11.12 4.09
C GLN A 140 -9.53 11.17 3.12
N GLN A 141 -9.26 11.33 1.83
CA GLN A 141 -10.28 11.45 0.80
C GLN A 141 -10.53 10.15 0.04
N TRP A 142 -9.48 9.35 -0.17
CA TRP A 142 -9.49 8.26 -1.17
C TRP A 142 -9.08 6.91 -0.62
N ARG A 143 -8.66 6.80 0.65
CA ARG A 143 -8.31 5.50 1.21
C ARG A 143 -9.57 4.64 1.26
N PRO A 144 -9.58 3.48 0.57
CA PRO A 144 -10.63 2.51 0.77
C PRO A 144 -10.48 2.02 2.21
N SER A 145 -11.39 2.48 3.06
CA SER A 145 -11.55 1.93 4.39
C SER A 145 -12.47 0.72 4.29
N TYR A 146 -12.33 -0.23 5.22
CA TYR A 146 -13.35 -1.26 5.44
C TYR A 146 -14.76 -0.67 5.61
N TRP A 147 -14.80 0.63 5.95
CA TRP A 147 -15.98 1.40 6.25
C TRP A 147 -16.46 2.31 5.11
N THR A 148 -15.73 2.43 3.99
CA THR A 148 -16.16 3.27 2.86
C THR A 148 -16.65 2.39 1.73
N ASP A 149 -17.95 2.45 1.40
CA ASP A 149 -18.47 1.75 0.24
C ASP A 149 -18.11 2.51 -1.03
N SER A 150 -17.04 2.07 -1.69
CA SER A 150 -16.63 2.61 -2.98
C SER A 150 -17.63 2.29 -4.11
N SER A 151 -18.68 1.50 -3.85
CA SER A 151 -19.68 1.09 -4.84
C SER A 151 -20.86 2.06 -5.02
N ASP A 152 -21.05 3.02 -4.10
CA ASP A 152 -22.15 4.00 -4.17
C ASP A 152 -21.85 5.20 -5.10
N ASP A 153 -20.58 5.45 -5.43
CA ASP A 153 -20.16 6.49 -6.38
C ASP A 153 -19.56 5.84 -7.65
N PRO A 154 -20.30 5.85 -8.78
CA PRO A 154 -19.82 5.34 -10.07
C PRO A 154 -18.52 5.99 -10.57
N GLY A 155 -18.20 7.19 -10.08
CA GLY A 155 -16.97 7.92 -10.40
C GLY A 155 -15.81 7.67 -9.43
N PHE A 156 -16.03 7.02 -8.28
CA PHE A 156 -15.06 6.94 -7.20
C PHE A 156 -13.71 6.39 -7.65
N TYR A 157 -13.71 5.23 -8.31
CA TYR A 157 -12.47 4.59 -8.77
C TYR A 157 -11.72 5.41 -9.81
N ARG A 158 -12.44 6.13 -10.68
CA ARG A 158 -11.84 7.02 -11.68
C ARG A 158 -11.22 8.24 -11.02
N ASN A 159 -11.95 8.88 -10.11
CA ASN A 159 -11.49 10.06 -9.39
C ASN A 159 -10.30 9.73 -8.47
N ARG A 160 -10.35 8.57 -7.80
CA ARG A 160 -9.25 8.02 -7.01
C ARG A 160 -8.02 7.77 -7.85
N GLN A 161 -8.17 7.20 -9.05
CA GLN A 161 -7.04 6.98 -9.96
C GLN A 161 -6.41 8.32 -10.38
N GLU A 162 -7.22 9.32 -10.70
CA GLU A 162 -6.73 10.65 -11.08
C GLU A 162 -6.04 11.38 -9.92
N ALA A 163 -6.63 11.35 -8.72
CA ALA A 163 -5.99 11.85 -7.50
C ALA A 163 -4.67 11.10 -7.20
N GLY A 164 -4.62 9.79 -7.46
CA GLY A 164 -3.41 8.99 -7.34
C GLY A 164 -2.32 9.43 -8.32
N ARG A 165 -2.67 9.79 -9.57
CA ARG A 165 -1.72 10.35 -10.55
C ARG A 165 -1.19 11.71 -10.10
N GLN A 166 -2.06 12.58 -9.61
CA GLN A 166 -1.67 13.89 -9.09
C GLN A 166 -0.73 13.73 -7.89
N LEU A 167 -1.03 12.83 -6.96
CA LEU A 167 -0.15 12.53 -5.83
C LEU A 167 1.20 11.98 -6.31
N ALA A 168 1.22 11.02 -7.24
CA ALA A 168 2.45 10.48 -7.81
C ALA A 168 3.31 11.58 -8.44
N GLN A 169 2.68 12.51 -9.17
CA GLN A 169 3.34 13.64 -9.79
C GLN A 169 3.94 14.60 -8.76
N ARG A 170 3.19 14.96 -7.71
CA ARG A 170 3.69 15.81 -6.61
C ARG A 170 4.88 15.18 -5.88
N ILE A 171 4.83 13.87 -5.65
CA ILE A 171 5.93 13.15 -5.00
C ILE A 171 7.17 13.13 -5.91
N LYS A 172 7.00 12.92 -7.21
CA LYS A 172 8.11 13.02 -8.19
C LYS A 172 8.70 14.41 -8.30
N GLU A 173 7.86 15.46 -8.26
CA GLU A 173 8.31 16.86 -8.23
C GLU A 173 9.19 17.16 -7.02
N PHE A 174 8.81 16.63 -5.85
CA PHE A 174 9.54 16.87 -4.61
C PHE A 174 10.83 16.05 -4.49
N LEU A 175 10.77 14.73 -4.77
CA LEU A 175 11.89 13.81 -4.59
C LEU A 175 12.84 13.76 -5.80
N GLY A 176 12.40 14.29 -6.95
CA GLY A 176 13.03 14.04 -8.24
C GLY A 176 12.56 12.73 -8.89
N PRO A 177 12.84 12.55 -10.19
CA PRO A 177 12.25 11.48 -10.99
C PRO A 177 12.66 10.08 -10.52
N GLU A 178 13.93 9.87 -10.16
CA GLU A 178 14.44 8.55 -9.76
C GLU A 178 13.89 8.12 -8.39
N ARG A 179 14.01 8.97 -7.37
CA ARG A 179 13.48 8.70 -6.03
C ARG A 179 11.96 8.62 -6.00
N GLY A 180 11.28 9.47 -6.77
CA GLY A 180 9.84 9.41 -6.94
C GLY A 180 9.37 8.12 -7.62
N GLN A 181 10.13 7.59 -8.59
CA GLN A 181 9.82 6.29 -9.19
C GLN A 181 10.07 5.14 -8.22
N LEU A 182 11.16 5.17 -7.45
CA LEU A 182 11.44 4.19 -6.41
C LEU A 182 10.33 4.16 -5.35
N TYR A 183 9.79 5.32 -4.96
CA TYR A 183 8.62 5.39 -4.08
C TYR A 183 7.39 4.65 -4.64
N LEU A 184 7.12 4.80 -5.93
CA LEU A 184 5.99 4.10 -6.58
C LEU A 184 6.22 2.59 -6.62
N TRP A 185 7.43 2.16 -6.98
CA TRP A 185 7.81 0.75 -6.98
C TRP A 185 7.76 0.15 -5.57
N ALA A 186 8.20 0.87 -4.54
CA ALA A 186 8.20 0.40 -3.16
C ALA A 186 6.78 0.12 -2.60
N GLN A 187 5.74 0.62 -3.27
CA GLN A 187 4.34 0.30 -2.96
C GLN A 187 3.84 -0.94 -3.70
N GLU A 188 4.60 -1.47 -4.65
CA GLU A 188 4.25 -2.69 -5.38
C GLU A 188 4.66 -3.95 -4.61
N PRO A 189 3.79 -4.97 -4.52
CA PRO A 189 4.14 -6.25 -3.90
C PRO A 189 5.34 -6.96 -4.57
N GLU A 190 5.53 -6.74 -5.87
CA GLU A 190 6.65 -7.30 -6.64
C GLU A 190 7.99 -6.74 -6.16
N PHE A 191 8.09 -5.43 -5.92
CA PHE A 191 9.29 -4.80 -5.38
C PHE A 191 9.63 -5.32 -3.99
N GLY A 192 8.62 -5.46 -3.11
CA GLY A 192 8.85 -5.98 -1.76
C GLY A 192 9.37 -7.43 -1.75
N SER A 193 8.92 -8.24 -2.72
CA SER A 193 9.44 -9.61 -2.92
C SER A 193 10.90 -9.58 -3.37
N MET A 194 11.24 -8.73 -4.34
CA MET A 194 12.61 -8.54 -4.83
C MET A 194 13.55 -8.01 -3.74
N TYR A 195 13.10 -7.01 -2.98
CA TYR A 195 13.83 -6.46 -1.84
C TYR A 195 14.15 -7.52 -0.79
N THR A 196 13.16 -8.36 -0.44
CA THR A 196 13.34 -9.44 0.53
C THR A 196 14.36 -10.48 0.04
N VAL A 197 14.25 -10.91 -1.23
CA VAL A 197 15.17 -11.89 -1.82
C VAL A 197 16.57 -11.32 -1.93
N ALA A 198 16.71 -10.08 -2.41
CA ALA A 198 18.01 -9.41 -2.54
C ALA A 198 18.73 -9.32 -1.19
N ASN A 199 18.03 -8.88 -0.14
CA ASN A 199 18.62 -8.81 1.21
C ASN A 199 19.00 -10.17 1.77
N ARG A 200 18.15 -11.20 1.59
CA ARG A 200 18.44 -12.55 2.11
C ARG A 200 19.63 -13.21 1.42
N LEU A 201 19.84 -12.91 0.14
CA LEU A 201 20.93 -13.48 -0.66
C LEU A 201 22.17 -12.57 -0.73
N GLY A 202 22.17 -11.45 0.00
CA GLY A 202 23.30 -10.51 0.00
C GLY A 202 23.57 -9.85 -1.36
N LEU A 203 22.53 -9.67 -2.18
CA LEU A 203 22.65 -8.97 -3.46
C LEU A 203 22.80 -7.45 -3.25
N PRO A 204 23.39 -6.72 -4.22
CA PRO A 204 23.48 -5.25 -4.15
C PRO A 204 22.12 -4.60 -3.90
N ALA A 205 22.08 -3.57 -3.05
CA ALA A 205 20.84 -2.90 -2.61
C ALA A 205 20.04 -2.30 -3.78
N GLU A 206 20.72 -1.94 -4.89
CA GLU A 206 20.08 -1.42 -6.08
C GLU A 206 19.46 -2.49 -7.00
N THR A 207 19.68 -3.78 -6.71
CA THR A 207 19.20 -4.90 -7.53
C THR A 207 17.70 -4.84 -7.78
N PRO A 208 16.83 -4.68 -6.75
CA PRO A 208 15.39 -4.56 -6.96
C PRO A 208 15.02 -3.41 -7.92
N ALA A 209 15.63 -2.24 -7.74
CA ALA A 209 15.35 -1.08 -8.57
C ALA A 209 15.78 -1.30 -10.03
N ARG A 210 16.95 -1.91 -10.26
CA ARG A 210 17.43 -2.25 -11.62
C ARG A 210 16.50 -3.26 -12.32
N VAL A 211 15.94 -4.22 -11.57
CA VAL A 211 15.00 -5.20 -12.13
C VAL A 211 13.68 -4.54 -12.51
N MET A 212 13.16 -3.63 -11.67
CA MET A 212 11.96 -2.85 -12.02
C MET A 212 12.18 -1.93 -13.22
N GLN A 213 13.35 -1.31 -13.30
CA GLN A 213 13.72 -0.50 -14.45
C GLN A 213 13.75 -1.34 -15.73
N LEU A 214 14.37 -2.53 -15.69
CA LEU A 214 14.38 -3.47 -16.80
C LEU A 214 12.97 -3.88 -17.21
N ARG A 215 12.09 -4.17 -16.24
CA ARG A 215 10.68 -4.49 -16.48
C ARG A 215 10.00 -3.35 -17.23
N ASP A 216 10.04 -2.14 -16.69
CA ASP A 216 9.32 -0.99 -17.23
C ASP A 216 9.86 -0.61 -18.62
N SER A 217 11.19 -0.66 -18.84
CA SER A 217 11.78 -0.42 -20.17
C SER A 217 11.39 -1.50 -21.19
N THR A 218 11.34 -2.77 -20.76
CA THR A 218 10.94 -3.87 -21.64
C THR A 218 9.47 -3.76 -22.00
N SER A 219 8.60 -3.45 -21.04
CA SER A 219 7.19 -3.19 -21.26
C SER A 219 6.98 -2.05 -22.27
N SER A 220 7.70 -0.93 -22.12
CA SER A 220 7.61 0.21 -23.04
C SER A 220 8.00 -0.18 -24.47
N ARG A 221 9.14 -0.89 -24.65
CA ARG A 221 9.59 -1.38 -25.95
C ARG A 221 8.61 -2.38 -26.58
N GLY A 222 8.06 -3.28 -25.76
CA GLY A 222 7.04 -4.22 -26.21
C GLY A 222 5.78 -3.51 -26.71
N VAL A 223 5.31 -2.48 -26.01
CA VAL A 223 4.17 -1.67 -26.45
C VAL A 223 4.47 -0.98 -27.78
N ALA A 224 5.66 -0.40 -27.94
CA ALA A 224 6.06 0.21 -29.20
C ALA A 224 6.01 -0.78 -30.38
N ILE A 225 6.46 -2.02 -30.18
CA ILE A 225 6.36 -3.09 -31.20
C ILE A 225 4.89 -3.41 -31.53
N LEU A 226 4.02 -3.45 -30.52
CA LEU A 226 2.59 -3.75 -30.72
C LEU A 226 1.85 -2.62 -31.43
N ASP A 227 2.25 -1.37 -31.20
CA ASP A 227 1.63 -0.17 -31.75
C ASP A 227 2.16 0.19 -33.16
N ASP A 228 3.30 -0.38 -33.57
CA ASP A 228 3.84 -0.20 -34.91
C ASP A 228 2.96 -0.87 -35.96
N LYS A 229 2.26 -0.03 -36.74
CA LYS A 229 1.33 -0.44 -37.81
C LYS A 229 2.05 -0.96 -39.05
N THR A 230 3.35 -0.72 -39.18
CA THR A 230 4.15 -1.20 -40.34
C THR A 230 4.49 -2.69 -40.22
N LEU A 231 4.41 -3.25 -39.02
CA LEU A 231 4.72 -4.65 -38.75
C LEU A 231 3.53 -5.57 -39.00
N THR A 232 3.78 -6.72 -39.62
CA THR A 232 2.83 -7.84 -39.65
C THR A 232 2.74 -8.51 -38.27
N ASN A 233 1.70 -9.32 -38.05
CA ASN A 233 1.58 -10.08 -36.81
C ASN A 233 2.75 -11.05 -36.60
N ASP A 234 3.30 -11.64 -37.67
CA ASP A 234 4.45 -12.54 -37.58
C ASP A 234 5.73 -11.78 -37.21
N GLN A 235 5.93 -10.59 -37.80
CA GLN A 235 7.04 -9.71 -37.45
C GLN A 235 6.95 -9.24 -35.99
N ARG A 236 5.77 -8.82 -35.52
CA ARG A 236 5.56 -8.45 -34.10
C ARG A 236 5.90 -9.60 -33.17
N ARG A 237 5.48 -10.83 -33.48
CA ARG A 237 5.80 -12.02 -32.66
C ARG A 237 7.31 -12.27 -32.61
N ALA A 238 7.98 -12.22 -33.76
CA ALA A 238 9.43 -12.41 -33.83
C ALA A 238 10.19 -11.34 -33.01
N MET A 239 9.78 -10.07 -33.11
CA MET A 239 10.39 -8.98 -32.35
C MET A 239 10.14 -9.10 -30.83
N ILE A 240 8.93 -9.50 -30.41
CA ILE A 240 8.62 -9.73 -28.99
C ILE A 240 9.42 -10.92 -28.45
N GLN A 241 9.62 -11.98 -29.24
CA GLN A 241 10.48 -13.11 -28.85
C GLN A 241 11.95 -12.68 -28.69
N GLY A 242 12.47 -11.85 -29.61
CA GLY A 242 13.80 -11.26 -29.48
C GLY A 242 13.94 -10.41 -28.22
N LEU A 243 12.93 -9.57 -27.93
CA LEU A 243 12.85 -8.78 -26.71
C LEU A 243 12.83 -9.65 -25.44
N ALA A 244 12.12 -10.79 -25.47
CA ALA A 244 12.10 -11.74 -24.37
C ALA A 244 13.49 -12.34 -24.09
N GLN A 245 14.23 -12.71 -25.13
CA GLN A 245 15.58 -13.26 -25.00
C GLN A 245 16.56 -12.22 -24.41
N GLU A 246 16.50 -10.99 -24.90
CA GLU A 246 17.31 -9.88 -24.39
C GLU A 246 16.99 -9.61 -22.91
N ALA A 247 15.70 -9.49 -22.57
CA ALA A 247 15.25 -9.28 -21.20
C ALA A 247 15.71 -10.39 -20.24
N ARG A 248 15.65 -11.65 -20.66
CA ARG A 248 16.16 -12.79 -19.85
C ARG A 248 17.65 -12.70 -19.63
N SER A 249 18.42 -12.33 -20.65
CA SER A 249 19.88 -12.16 -20.52
C SER A 249 20.21 -11.10 -19.47
N GLN A 250 19.56 -9.93 -19.55
CA GLN A 250 19.74 -8.84 -18.58
C GLN A 250 19.24 -9.23 -17.18
N LEU A 251 18.11 -9.94 -17.10
CA LEU A 251 17.58 -10.44 -15.83
C LEU A 251 18.55 -11.41 -15.17
N ASN A 252 19.15 -12.35 -15.92
CA ASN A 252 20.12 -13.31 -15.40
C ASN A 252 21.40 -12.63 -14.89
N ALA A 253 21.78 -11.49 -15.48
CA ALA A 253 22.92 -10.71 -15.01
C ALA A 253 22.62 -9.95 -13.71
N LEU A 254 21.36 -9.56 -13.47
CA LEU A 254 20.94 -8.83 -12.26
C LEU A 254 20.51 -9.76 -11.12
N LEU A 255 19.84 -10.86 -11.46
CA LEU A 255 19.24 -11.81 -10.53
C LEU A 255 19.76 -13.21 -10.83
N PRO A 256 20.61 -13.79 -9.97
CA PRO A 256 21.04 -15.18 -10.10
C PRO A 256 19.86 -16.16 -10.12
N ALA A 257 20.09 -17.36 -10.67
CA ALA A 257 19.04 -18.38 -10.80
C ALA A 257 18.38 -18.73 -9.46
N GLU A 258 19.15 -18.77 -8.37
CA GLU A 258 18.62 -18.98 -7.02
C GLU A 258 17.62 -17.87 -6.62
N ALA A 259 17.97 -16.60 -6.85
CA ALA A 259 17.10 -15.47 -6.57
C ALA A 259 15.81 -15.54 -7.41
N GLN A 260 15.91 -15.90 -8.69
CA GLN A 260 14.74 -16.07 -9.56
C GLN A 260 13.84 -17.22 -9.13
N GLN A 261 14.38 -18.31 -8.59
CA GLN A 261 13.57 -19.42 -8.06
C GLN A 261 12.81 -19.05 -6.79
N GLN A 262 13.42 -18.22 -5.93
CA GLN A 262 12.75 -17.69 -4.73
C GLN A 262 11.68 -16.65 -5.08
N LEU A 263 11.85 -15.95 -6.21
CA LEU A 263 10.84 -15.06 -6.75
C LEU A 263 9.73 -15.88 -7.41
N GLY A 264 8.54 -15.89 -6.80
CA GLY A 264 7.39 -16.58 -7.38
C GLY A 264 7.03 -16.05 -8.78
N ALA A 265 6.35 -16.88 -9.58
CA ALA A 265 5.98 -16.58 -10.98
C ALA A 265 5.21 -15.25 -11.17
N ARG A 266 4.56 -14.73 -10.12
CA ARG A 266 3.90 -13.42 -10.14
C ARG A 266 4.89 -12.28 -10.32
N SER A 267 6.06 -12.34 -9.70
CA SER A 267 7.09 -11.29 -9.73
C SER A 267 7.90 -11.27 -11.01
N LEU A 268 7.83 -12.32 -11.83
CA LEU A 268 8.50 -12.38 -13.14
C LEU A 268 7.48 -12.57 -14.27
N ARG A 269 6.23 -12.13 -14.03
CA ARG A 269 5.13 -12.26 -15.00
C ARG A 269 5.44 -11.56 -16.33
N TRP A 270 6.11 -10.43 -16.30
CA TRP A 270 6.42 -9.68 -17.52
C TRP A 270 7.29 -10.49 -18.49
N VAL A 271 8.29 -11.23 -17.99
CA VAL A 271 9.12 -12.14 -18.81
C VAL A 271 8.27 -13.26 -19.41
N SER A 272 7.51 -13.97 -18.57
CA SER A 272 6.67 -15.09 -19.03
C SER A 272 5.52 -14.66 -19.95
N SER A 273 5.09 -13.40 -19.90
CA SER A 273 4.17 -12.83 -20.90
C SER A 273 4.86 -12.66 -22.25
N LEU A 274 6.09 -12.13 -22.28
CA LEU A 274 6.84 -11.92 -23.51
C LEU A 274 7.11 -13.24 -24.24
N ASP A 275 7.42 -14.30 -23.49
CA ASP A 275 7.59 -15.65 -24.03
C ASP A 275 6.35 -16.18 -24.77
N ARG A 276 5.17 -15.70 -24.38
CA ARG A 276 3.88 -16.05 -24.99
C ARG A 276 3.45 -15.07 -26.09
N GLY A 277 4.31 -14.13 -26.47
CA GLY A 277 4.00 -13.09 -27.46
C GLY A 277 3.09 -12.00 -26.92
N SER A 278 3.11 -11.77 -25.60
CA SER A 278 2.30 -10.77 -24.91
C SER A 278 3.17 -9.77 -24.16
N VAL A 279 2.72 -8.53 -24.06
CA VAL A 279 3.39 -7.47 -23.32
C VAL A 279 2.54 -7.11 -22.10
N THR A 280 3.13 -7.22 -20.93
CA THR A 280 2.53 -6.76 -19.67
C THR A 280 2.91 -5.30 -19.45
N THR A 281 1.95 -4.46 -19.09
CA THR A 281 2.16 -3.04 -18.72
C THR A 281 1.72 -2.83 -17.29
N TYR A 282 2.40 -1.92 -16.60
CA TYR A 282 2.23 -1.64 -15.19
C TYR A 282 1.89 -0.15 -15.04
N ASN A 283 0.82 0.14 -14.31
CA ASN A 283 0.49 1.48 -13.91
C ASN A 283 0.46 1.52 -12.38
N SER A 284 1.47 2.17 -11.82
CA SER A 284 1.76 2.19 -10.39
C SER A 284 1.46 3.57 -9.84
N LEU A 285 0.47 3.61 -8.96
CA LEU A 285 0.00 4.81 -8.28
C LEU A 285 0.04 4.58 -6.76
N PRO A 286 0.08 5.65 -5.96
CA PRO A 286 -0.01 5.53 -4.52
C PRO A 286 -1.29 4.78 -4.09
N GLY A 287 -1.09 3.68 -3.35
CA GLY A 287 -2.18 2.81 -2.89
C GLY A 287 -2.98 2.10 -3.99
N SER A 288 -2.50 2.08 -5.24
CA SER A 288 -3.16 1.37 -6.35
C SER A 288 -2.16 0.97 -7.44
N SER A 289 -2.11 -0.31 -7.78
CA SER A 289 -1.38 -0.79 -8.95
C SER A 289 -2.31 -1.58 -9.86
N SER A 290 -2.20 -1.34 -11.16
CA SER A 290 -2.98 -2.05 -12.18
C SER A 290 -2.05 -2.62 -13.24
N ILE A 291 -2.38 -3.82 -13.70
CA ILE A 291 -1.63 -4.53 -14.73
C ILE A 291 -2.54 -4.71 -15.95
N SER A 292 -2.02 -4.47 -17.14
CA SER A 292 -2.72 -4.75 -18.40
C SER A 292 -1.84 -5.59 -19.30
N VAL A 293 -2.43 -6.55 -20.01
CA VAL A 293 -1.71 -7.45 -20.93
C VAL A 293 -2.25 -7.26 -22.33
N ARG A 294 -1.36 -7.01 -23.29
CA ARG A 294 -1.69 -6.95 -24.72
C ARG A 294 -0.96 -8.06 -25.46
N SER A 295 -1.62 -8.70 -26.41
CA SER A 295 -1.06 -9.82 -27.17
C SER A 295 -1.13 -9.55 -28.66
N VAL A 296 -0.19 -10.12 -29.42
CA VAL A 296 -0.35 -10.16 -30.88
C VAL A 296 -1.58 -11.03 -31.21
N PRO A 297 -2.52 -10.58 -32.07
CA PRO A 297 -3.67 -11.38 -32.48
C PRO A 297 -3.22 -12.76 -32.98
N ARG A 298 -3.95 -13.84 -32.63
CA ARG A 298 -3.68 -15.17 -33.21
C ARG A 298 -3.98 -15.14 -34.71
N ALA A 299 -3.23 -15.92 -35.50
CA ALA A 299 -3.64 -16.18 -36.88
C ALA A 299 -5.05 -16.80 -36.87
N ALA A 300 -5.95 -16.31 -37.72
CA ALA A 300 -7.26 -16.93 -37.86
C ALA A 300 -7.08 -18.39 -38.30
N PRO A 301 -7.85 -19.35 -37.75
CA PRO A 301 -7.84 -20.70 -38.29
C PRO A 301 -8.21 -20.62 -39.77
N THR A 302 -7.44 -21.28 -40.62
CA THR A 302 -7.74 -21.38 -42.05
C THR A 302 -9.15 -21.95 -42.18
N PRO A 303 -10.09 -21.28 -42.86
CA PRO A 303 -11.41 -21.84 -43.06
C PRO A 303 -11.26 -23.18 -43.79
N PRO A 304 -12.04 -24.21 -43.42
CA PRO A 304 -11.99 -25.49 -44.12
C PRO A 304 -12.25 -25.26 -45.62
N PRO A 305 -11.59 -26.03 -46.51
CA PRO A 305 -11.81 -25.90 -47.94
C PRO A 305 -13.32 -25.99 -48.21
N ARG A 306 -13.85 -24.99 -48.92
CA ARG A 306 -15.26 -24.97 -49.31
C ARG A 306 -15.50 -26.25 -50.14
N PRO A 307 -16.50 -27.09 -49.81
CA PRO A 307 -16.77 -28.29 -50.59
C PRO A 307 -17.01 -27.87 -52.06
N PRO A 308 -16.46 -28.61 -53.04
CA PRO A 308 -16.79 -28.37 -54.44
C PRO A 308 -18.32 -28.42 -54.59
N GLY A 309 -18.88 -27.41 -55.25
CA GLY A 309 -20.32 -27.18 -55.32
C GLY A 309 -21.12 -28.43 -55.68
N GLY A 310 -22.23 -28.63 -54.96
CA GLY A 310 -23.36 -29.44 -55.41
C GLY A 310 -24.34 -28.58 -56.21
#